data_AF-A0A5D2LP68-F1
#
_entry.id   AF-A0A5D2LP68-F1
#
_cell.length_a   1.000
_cell.length_b   1.000
_cell.length_c   1.000
_cell.angle_alpha   90.00
_cell.angle_beta   90.00
_cell.angle_gamma   90.00
#
_symmetry.space_group_name_H-M   'P 1'
#
loop_
_entity.id
_entity.type
_entity.pdbx_description
1 polymer ?
#
loop_
_entity_poly.entity_id
_entity_poly.type
_entity_poly.pdbx_seq_one_letter_code
_entity_poly.pdbx_strand_id
1 'polypeptide(L)'
;YYTYSLGALSVFGFIACCFVWFNNTAYPSEFYGPTGPEASQAQAFTFLVRDQRLGANVGSAQGPTGLGKYLMRSPTGEVIFGGETMRFWDLRAPWLEPLRGPNGLDLSRLKKDIQPWQERRSAEFMTHAPLGSLNSVGGVATEINAVNYVSPRSWLATSHFVLGFFLFVGHLWHAGRARAAAAGFEKGIDRDFEPVLSMTPLN
;
A
#
# COMPACT_ATOMS: atom_id res chain seq x y z
N TYR A 1 -2.70 17.07 28.84
CA TYR A 1 -3.79 17.13 27.84
C TYR A 1 -3.28 17.24 26.41
N TYR A 2 -2.59 18.33 26.01
CA TYR A 2 -2.08 18.51 24.64
C TYR A 2 -1.31 17.29 24.08
N THR A 3 -0.41 16.69 24.87
CA THR A 3 0.33 15.48 24.48
C THR A 3 -0.58 14.29 24.14
N TYR A 4 -1.72 14.12 24.81
CA TYR A 4 -2.66 13.02 24.51
C TYR A 4 -3.29 13.20 23.12
N SER A 5 -3.67 14.43 22.78
CA SER A 5 -4.19 14.77 21.46
C SER A 5 -3.16 14.54 20.37
N LEU A 6 -1.88 14.88 20.60
CA LEU A 6 -0.80 14.60 19.66
C LEU A 6 -0.64 13.10 19.39
N GLY A 7 -0.68 12.28 20.44
CA GLY A 7 -0.62 10.82 20.32
C GLY A 7 -1.78 10.27 19.48
N ALA A 8 -3.00 10.75 19.74
CA ALA A 8 -4.17 10.35 18.96
C ALA A 8 -4.08 10.78 17.48
N LEU A 9 -3.70 12.04 17.20
CA LEU A 9 -3.56 12.55 15.84
C LEU A 9 -2.47 11.82 15.05
N SER A 10 -1.38 11.39 15.71
CA SER A 10 -0.36 10.56 15.08
C SER A 10 -0.93 9.25 14.55
N VAL A 11 -1.70 8.53 15.39
CA VAL A 11 -2.38 7.29 14.98
C VAL A 11 -3.36 7.56 13.85
N PHE A 12 -4.12 8.67 13.90
CA PHE A 12 -5.01 9.04 12.79
C PHE A 12 -4.26 9.30 11.48
N GLY A 13 -3.08 9.93 11.53
CA GLY A 13 -2.22 10.13 10.36
C GLY A 13 -1.77 8.80 9.73
N PHE A 14 -1.33 7.84 10.55
CA PHE A 14 -0.95 6.51 10.07
C PHE A 14 -2.14 5.71 9.52
N ILE A 15 -3.30 5.78 10.17
CA ILE A 15 -4.54 5.16 9.66
C ILE A 15 -4.89 5.76 8.29
N ALA A 16 -4.91 7.09 8.16
CA ALA A 16 -5.21 7.77 6.92
C ALA A 16 -4.22 7.40 5.79
N CYS A 17 -2.93 7.31 6.11
CA CYS A 17 -1.89 6.85 5.18
C CYS A 17 -2.21 5.46 4.61
N CYS A 18 -2.53 4.49 5.45
CA CYS A 18 -2.90 3.15 4.98
C CYS A 18 -4.25 3.14 4.24
N PHE A 19 -5.23 3.92 4.71
CA PHE A 19 -6.58 3.93 4.14
C PHE A 19 -6.57 4.38 2.68
N VAL A 20 -5.90 5.49 2.36
CA VAL A 20 -5.79 5.98 0.98
C VAL A 20 -4.95 5.07 0.08
N TRP A 21 -3.99 4.35 0.67
CA TRP A 21 -3.10 3.47 -0.08
C TRP A 21 -3.77 2.17 -0.52
N PHE A 22 -4.66 1.61 0.31
CA PHE A 22 -5.26 0.29 0.06
C PHE A 22 -6.75 0.32 -0.30
N ASN A 23 -7.53 1.22 0.29
CA ASN A 23 -8.98 1.20 0.12
C ASN A 23 -9.37 1.80 -1.24
N ASN A 24 -10.18 1.10 -2.02
CA ASN A 24 -10.74 1.57 -3.29
C ASN A 24 -12.26 1.78 -3.25
N THR A 25 -12.88 1.70 -2.07
CA THR A 25 -14.31 1.93 -1.86
C THR A 25 -14.58 3.38 -1.47
N ALA A 26 -13.97 3.84 -0.37
CA ALA A 26 -14.05 5.22 0.10
C ALA A 26 -13.05 6.14 -0.60
N TYR A 27 -12.03 5.58 -1.25
CA TYR A 27 -11.16 6.28 -2.20
C TYR A 27 -11.32 5.64 -3.59
N PRO A 28 -12.40 5.93 -4.32
CA PRO A 28 -12.69 5.28 -5.61
C PRO A 28 -11.56 5.50 -6.61
N SER A 29 -11.14 4.43 -7.30
CA SER A 29 -10.03 4.50 -8.24
C SER A 29 -10.34 5.34 -9.48
N GLU A 30 -11.61 5.62 -9.76
CA GLU A 30 -12.07 6.59 -10.75
C GLU A 30 -11.62 8.03 -10.44
N PHE A 31 -11.47 8.39 -9.16
CA PHE A 31 -11.09 9.74 -8.75
C PHE A 31 -9.62 9.83 -8.32
N TYR A 32 -9.11 8.78 -7.68
CA TYR A 32 -7.77 8.77 -7.07
C TYR A 32 -6.74 7.96 -7.88
N GLY A 33 -7.14 7.35 -8.99
CA GLY A 33 -6.34 6.37 -9.72
C GLY A 33 -6.27 5.02 -9.00
N PRO A 34 -5.61 4.02 -9.61
CA PRO A 34 -5.49 2.69 -9.02
C PRO A 34 -4.61 2.69 -7.77
N THR A 35 -4.88 1.78 -6.83
CA THR A 35 -3.91 1.45 -5.78
C THR A 35 -2.68 0.75 -6.38
N GLY A 36 -1.58 0.65 -5.62
CA GLY A 36 -0.42 -0.14 -6.05
C GLY A 36 -0.77 -1.60 -6.37
N PRO A 37 -1.46 -2.32 -5.45
CA PRO A 37 -1.98 -3.66 -5.72
C PRO A 37 -2.87 -3.73 -6.97
N GLU A 38 -3.75 -2.74 -7.16
CA GLU A 38 -4.67 -2.68 -8.30
C GLU A 38 -3.96 -2.53 -9.64
N ALA A 39 -2.99 -1.63 -9.73
CA ALA A 39 -2.19 -1.44 -10.94
C ALA A 39 -1.35 -2.69 -11.29
N SER A 40 -0.80 -3.36 -10.26
CA SER A 40 -0.02 -4.59 -10.46
C SER A 40 -0.88 -5.75 -10.99
N GLN A 41 -2.07 -5.95 -10.42
CA GLN A 41 -3.01 -6.97 -10.93
C GLN A 41 -3.56 -6.61 -12.31
N ALA A 42 -3.78 -5.32 -12.57
CA ALA A 42 -4.19 -4.84 -13.89
C ALA A 42 -3.14 -5.14 -14.97
N GLN A 43 -1.85 -5.05 -14.65
CA GLN A 43 -0.77 -5.45 -15.56
C GLN A 43 -0.85 -6.96 -15.87
N ALA A 44 -0.94 -7.81 -14.85
CA ALA A 44 -1.03 -9.26 -15.05
C ALA A 44 -2.26 -9.65 -15.89
N PHE A 45 -3.42 -9.05 -15.60
CA PHE A 45 -4.64 -9.26 -16.37
C PHE A 45 -4.49 -8.83 -17.83
N THR A 46 -3.89 -7.66 -18.09
CA THR A 46 -3.73 -7.13 -19.46
C THR A 46 -2.88 -8.06 -20.33
N PHE A 47 -1.77 -8.58 -19.79
CA PHE A 47 -0.90 -9.50 -20.50
C PHE A 47 -1.55 -10.90 -20.66
N LEU A 48 -2.30 -11.38 -19.65
CA LEU A 48 -3.09 -12.60 -19.76
C LEU A 48 -4.08 -12.52 -20.92
N VAL A 49 -4.88 -11.45 -21.00
CA VAL A 49 -5.87 -11.24 -22.07
C VAL A 49 -5.20 -11.24 -23.44
N ARG A 50 -4.13 -10.46 -23.59
CA ARG A 50 -3.41 -10.35 -24.86
C ARG A 50 -2.88 -11.71 -25.30
N ASP A 51 -2.21 -12.44 -24.42
CA ASP A 51 -1.55 -13.70 -24.79
C ASP A 51 -2.59 -14.81 -25.03
N GLN A 52 -3.72 -14.79 -24.30
CA GLN A 52 -4.85 -15.67 -24.59
C GLN A 52 -5.44 -15.41 -25.99
N ARG A 53 -5.57 -14.14 -26.40
CA ARG A 53 -6.02 -13.79 -27.77
C ARG A 53 -5.03 -14.20 -28.85
N LEU A 54 -3.74 -14.30 -28.51
CA LEU A 54 -2.71 -14.87 -29.38
C LEU A 54 -2.70 -16.41 -29.38
N GLY A 55 -3.65 -17.06 -28.69
CA GLY A 55 -3.78 -18.51 -28.66
C GLY A 55 -3.03 -19.20 -27.52
N ALA A 56 -2.49 -18.47 -26.55
CA ALA A 56 -1.84 -19.08 -25.40
C ALA A 56 -2.85 -19.72 -24.44
N ASN A 57 -2.57 -20.95 -24.01
CA ASN A 57 -3.31 -21.62 -22.95
C ASN A 57 -2.87 -21.11 -21.57
N VAL A 58 -3.47 -20.02 -21.11
CA VAL A 58 -3.04 -19.31 -19.88
C VAL A 58 -3.11 -20.16 -18.60
N GLY A 59 -3.97 -21.18 -18.56
CA GLY A 59 -4.12 -22.10 -17.43
C GLY A 59 -3.06 -23.22 -17.36
N SER A 60 -2.32 -23.46 -18.44
CA SER A 60 -1.28 -24.51 -18.50
C SER A 60 0.10 -23.96 -18.91
N ALA A 61 0.23 -22.64 -19.04
CA ALA A 61 1.49 -22.01 -19.41
C ALA A 61 2.43 -21.97 -18.20
N GLN A 62 3.46 -22.81 -18.22
CA GLN A 62 4.51 -22.79 -17.22
C GLN A 62 5.46 -21.60 -17.46
N GLY A 63 5.79 -20.89 -16.38
CA GLY A 63 6.81 -19.85 -16.36
C GLY A 63 8.20 -20.42 -16.09
N PRO A 64 9.26 -19.58 -16.20
CA PRO A 64 10.65 -20.04 -16.06
C PRO A 64 11.01 -20.67 -14.71
N THR A 65 10.28 -20.32 -13.65
CA THR A 65 10.52 -20.82 -12.29
C THR A 65 9.82 -22.16 -12.01
N GLY A 66 9.07 -22.68 -12.98
CA GLY A 66 8.22 -23.86 -12.82
C GLY A 66 6.81 -23.56 -12.32
N LEU A 67 6.54 -22.35 -11.79
CA LEU A 67 5.20 -21.86 -11.48
C LEU A 67 4.42 -21.49 -12.74
N GLY A 68 3.10 -21.35 -12.66
CA GLY A 68 2.31 -20.87 -13.78
C GLY A 68 2.62 -19.41 -14.11
N LYS A 69 2.79 -19.10 -15.40
CA LYS A 69 3.15 -17.76 -15.88
C LYS A 69 2.06 -16.73 -15.59
N TYR A 70 0.80 -17.09 -15.82
CA TYR A 70 -0.35 -16.18 -15.67
C TYR A 70 -1.19 -16.47 -14.44
N LEU A 71 -1.37 -17.75 -14.10
CA LEU A 71 -2.19 -18.21 -12.98
C LEU A 71 -1.40 -19.18 -12.11
N MET A 72 -1.58 -19.07 -10.79
CA MET A 72 -1.00 -19.97 -9.80
C MET A 72 -1.94 -20.11 -8.60
N ARG A 73 -1.51 -20.84 -7.55
CA ARG A 73 -2.26 -20.94 -6.31
C ARG A 73 -1.69 -20.02 -5.23
N SER A 74 -2.57 -19.44 -4.43
CA SER A 74 -2.23 -18.81 -3.15
C SER A 74 -1.72 -19.88 -2.16
N PRO A 75 -1.17 -19.47 -1.00
CA PRO A 75 -0.83 -20.39 0.09
C PRO A 75 -2.01 -21.23 0.61
N THR A 76 -3.24 -20.75 0.42
CA THR A 76 -4.49 -21.40 0.87
C THR A 76 -5.27 -22.08 -0.27
N GLY A 77 -4.75 -22.04 -1.49
CA GLY A 77 -5.23 -22.84 -2.62
C GLY A 77 -6.11 -22.10 -3.64
N GLU A 78 -6.50 -20.85 -3.41
CA GLU A 78 -7.23 -20.02 -4.37
C GLU A 78 -6.42 -19.78 -5.65
N VAL A 79 -7.10 -19.70 -6.79
CA VAL A 79 -6.48 -19.32 -8.06
C VAL A 79 -6.24 -17.80 -8.07
N ILE A 80 -4.98 -17.42 -8.26
CA ILE A 80 -4.50 -16.04 -8.25
C ILE A 80 -3.65 -15.77 -9.50
N PHE A 81 -3.36 -14.50 -9.78
CA PHE A 81 -2.41 -14.15 -10.83
C PHE A 81 -0.98 -14.56 -10.46
N GLY A 82 -0.19 -14.92 -11.48
CA GLY A 82 1.20 -15.34 -11.35
C GLY A 82 2.21 -14.19 -11.32
N GLY A 83 3.50 -14.53 -11.19
CA GLY A 83 4.58 -13.55 -11.14
C GLY A 83 4.62 -12.77 -9.82
N GLU A 84 5.26 -11.60 -9.83
CA GLU A 84 5.46 -10.82 -8.61
C GLU A 84 4.17 -10.31 -7.94
N THR A 85 3.08 -10.23 -8.70
CA THR A 85 1.77 -9.79 -8.20
C THR A 85 1.07 -10.88 -7.36
N MET A 86 1.69 -12.05 -7.19
CA MET A 86 1.23 -13.05 -6.21
C MET A 86 1.05 -12.47 -4.80
N ARG A 87 1.85 -11.44 -4.45
CA ARG A 87 1.76 -10.72 -3.17
C ARG A 87 0.50 -9.85 -3.01
N PHE A 88 -0.22 -9.61 -4.10
CA PHE A 88 -1.39 -8.72 -4.16
C PHE A 88 -2.69 -9.46 -4.46
N TRP A 89 -2.72 -10.77 -4.19
CA TRP A 89 -3.89 -11.62 -4.45
C TRP A 89 -5.15 -11.25 -3.64
N ASP A 90 -4.97 -10.51 -2.55
CA ASP A 90 -6.05 -9.97 -1.70
C ASP A 90 -6.80 -8.79 -2.35
N LEU A 91 -6.31 -8.26 -3.49
CA LEU A 91 -7.01 -7.20 -4.20
C LEU A 91 -8.44 -7.63 -4.55
N ARG A 92 -9.37 -6.71 -4.26
CA ARG A 92 -10.73 -6.76 -4.77
C ARG A 92 -11.09 -5.49 -5.50
N ALA A 93 -11.60 -5.61 -6.72
CA ALA A 93 -11.91 -4.47 -7.57
C ALA A 93 -13.10 -4.76 -8.50
N PRO A 94 -13.99 -3.79 -8.73
CA PRO A 94 -15.23 -4.01 -9.49
C PRO A 94 -14.99 -4.51 -10.92
N TRP A 95 -13.83 -4.18 -11.52
CA TRP A 95 -13.45 -4.66 -12.85
C TRP A 95 -12.92 -6.09 -12.86
N LEU A 96 -12.52 -6.66 -11.71
CA LEU A 96 -11.97 -8.01 -11.60
C LEU A 96 -12.94 -9.01 -10.97
N GLU A 97 -13.78 -8.58 -10.03
CA GLU A 97 -14.70 -9.46 -9.30
C GLU A 97 -15.64 -10.31 -10.17
N PRO A 98 -16.14 -9.85 -11.33
CA PRO A 98 -16.94 -10.70 -12.22
C PRO A 98 -16.21 -11.98 -12.68
N LEU A 99 -14.87 -11.98 -12.67
CA LEU A 99 -14.03 -13.11 -13.09
C LEU A 99 -13.64 -14.03 -11.91
N ARG A 100 -14.10 -13.74 -10.69
CA ARG A 100 -13.85 -14.53 -9.50
C ARG A 100 -15.01 -15.49 -9.23
N GLY A 101 -14.68 -16.74 -8.92
CA GLY A 101 -15.57 -17.77 -8.40
C GLY A 101 -15.23 -18.15 -6.96
N PRO A 102 -15.84 -19.24 -6.43
CA PRO A 102 -15.63 -19.67 -5.04
C PRO A 102 -14.18 -20.00 -4.69
N ASN A 103 -13.36 -20.39 -5.67
CA ASN A 103 -11.97 -20.83 -5.50
C ASN A 103 -10.95 -19.82 -6.07
N GLY A 104 -11.30 -18.54 -6.15
CA GLY A 104 -10.45 -17.51 -6.77
C GLY A 104 -10.81 -17.24 -8.24
N LEU A 105 -9.83 -16.89 -9.07
CA LEU A 105 -10.07 -16.59 -10.49
C LEU A 105 -10.59 -17.82 -11.24
N ASP A 106 -11.69 -17.65 -11.97
CA ASP A 106 -12.36 -18.74 -12.68
C ASP A 106 -11.82 -18.85 -14.12
N LEU A 107 -11.20 -19.97 -14.46
CA LEU A 107 -10.60 -20.20 -15.77
C LEU A 107 -11.64 -20.19 -16.91
N SER A 108 -12.87 -20.64 -16.65
CA SER A 108 -13.93 -20.62 -17.66
C SER A 108 -14.36 -19.19 -17.99
N ARG A 109 -14.49 -18.35 -16.96
CA ARG A 109 -14.81 -16.92 -17.13
C ARG A 109 -13.67 -16.15 -17.78
N LEU A 110 -12.42 -16.41 -17.39
CA LEU A 110 -11.25 -15.83 -18.05
C LEU A 110 -11.20 -16.17 -19.55
N LYS A 111 -11.67 -17.37 -19.93
CA LYS A 111 -11.72 -17.79 -21.33
C LYS A 111 -12.84 -17.16 -22.14
N LYS A 112 -13.99 -16.85 -21.53
CA LYS A 112 -15.23 -16.57 -22.27
C LYS A 112 -15.92 -15.26 -21.93
N ASP A 113 -15.69 -14.72 -20.74
CA ASP A 113 -16.53 -13.67 -20.16
C ASP A 113 -15.81 -12.34 -19.97
N ILE A 114 -14.55 -12.24 -20.38
CA ILE A 114 -13.79 -10.98 -20.33
C ILE A 114 -14.44 -9.95 -21.26
N GLN A 115 -14.75 -8.78 -20.70
CA GLN A 115 -15.41 -7.70 -21.41
C GLN A 115 -14.41 -6.64 -21.87
N PRO A 116 -14.62 -5.98 -23.03
CA PRO A 116 -13.76 -4.90 -23.50
C PRO A 116 -13.60 -3.74 -22.51
N TRP A 117 -14.58 -3.48 -21.64
CA TRP A 117 -14.47 -2.43 -20.62
C TRP A 117 -13.52 -2.82 -19.48
N GLN A 118 -13.41 -4.12 -19.14
CA GLN A 118 -12.42 -4.61 -18.17
C GLN A 118 -11.01 -4.47 -18.73
N GLU A 119 -10.83 -4.77 -20.03
CA GLU A 119 -9.55 -4.60 -20.73
C GLU A 119 -9.11 -3.14 -20.79
N ARG A 120 -10.03 -2.22 -21.10
CA ARG A 120 -9.73 -0.78 -21.08
C ARG A 120 -9.35 -0.32 -19.68
N ARG A 121 -10.12 -0.74 -18.67
CA ARG A 121 -9.86 -0.38 -17.27
C ARG A 121 -8.52 -0.90 -16.78
N SER A 122 -8.16 -2.14 -17.12
CA SER A 122 -6.87 -2.70 -16.72
C SER A 122 -5.71 -2.03 -17.45
N ALA A 123 -5.86 -1.71 -18.74
CA ALA A 123 -4.84 -0.99 -19.51
C ALA A 123 -4.61 0.42 -18.94
N GLU A 124 -5.68 1.14 -18.61
CA GLU A 124 -5.63 2.43 -17.91
C GLU A 124 -4.91 2.30 -16.56
N PHE A 125 -5.29 1.33 -15.74
CA PHE A 125 -4.74 1.19 -14.40
C PHE A 125 -3.28 0.71 -14.37
N MET A 126 -2.87 -0.17 -15.28
CA MET A 126 -1.46 -0.56 -15.36
C MET A 126 -0.56 0.61 -15.82
N THR A 127 -1.09 1.53 -16.63
CA THR A 127 -0.34 2.70 -17.14
C THR A 127 -0.37 3.89 -16.20
N HIS A 128 -1.26 3.90 -15.21
CA HIS A 128 -1.37 4.95 -14.17
C HIS A 128 -1.00 4.43 -12.78
N ALA A 129 -0.13 3.42 -12.71
CA ALA A 129 0.41 2.89 -11.46
C ALA A 129 0.97 4.04 -10.59
N PRO A 130 0.83 3.99 -9.25
CA PRO A 130 1.20 5.10 -8.36
C PRO A 130 2.72 5.23 -8.14
N LEU A 131 3.48 5.32 -9.24
CA LEU A 131 4.92 5.50 -9.28
C LEU A 131 5.28 6.77 -10.07
N GLY A 132 6.20 7.54 -9.54
CA GLY A 132 6.75 8.72 -10.19
C GLY A 132 7.80 9.40 -9.32
N SER A 133 8.56 10.32 -9.90
CA SER A 133 9.60 11.08 -9.23
C SER A 133 9.03 12.30 -8.48
N LEU A 134 9.85 12.89 -7.61
CA LEU A 134 9.47 14.09 -6.85
C LEU A 134 9.16 15.29 -7.75
N ASN A 135 9.83 15.41 -8.90
CA ASN A 135 9.55 16.43 -9.92
C ASN A 135 8.42 16.04 -10.89
N SER A 136 7.59 15.07 -10.50
CA SER A 136 6.38 14.64 -11.21
C SER A 136 6.59 13.93 -12.55
N VAL A 137 7.72 13.25 -12.75
CA VAL A 137 7.91 12.36 -13.90
C VAL A 137 7.30 11.00 -13.56
N GLY A 138 6.25 10.62 -14.28
CA GLY A 138 5.51 9.38 -14.06
C GLY A 138 6.24 8.17 -14.60
N GLY A 139 6.11 7.04 -13.90
CA GLY A 139 6.74 5.77 -14.28
C GLY A 139 7.79 5.29 -13.27
N VAL A 140 8.63 4.36 -13.71
CA VAL A 140 9.70 3.81 -12.89
C VAL A 140 10.86 4.81 -12.74
N ALA A 141 11.76 4.58 -11.78
CA ALA A 141 12.87 5.50 -11.52
C ALA A 141 13.85 5.69 -12.71
N THR A 142 13.86 4.75 -13.66
CA THR A 142 14.66 4.80 -14.89
C THR A 142 13.89 5.32 -16.10
N GLU A 143 12.66 5.81 -15.91
CA GLU A 143 11.85 6.37 -16.98
C GLU A 143 12.41 7.72 -17.45
N ILE A 144 12.33 7.99 -18.76
CA ILE A 144 12.72 9.28 -19.32
C ILE A 144 11.67 10.36 -18.99
N ASN A 145 12.06 11.62 -19.08
CA ASN A 145 11.13 12.75 -18.91
C ASN A 145 10.12 12.81 -20.06
N ALA A 146 8.95 12.23 -19.89
CA ALA A 146 7.90 12.22 -20.90
C ALA A 146 6.49 12.46 -20.32
N VAL A 147 6.14 11.78 -19.23
CA VAL A 147 4.79 11.83 -18.64
C VAL A 147 4.84 12.63 -17.35
N ASN A 148 4.03 13.69 -17.24
CA ASN A 148 3.87 14.45 -16.01
C ASN A 148 2.75 13.86 -15.15
N TYR A 149 3.09 12.94 -14.24
CA TYR A 149 2.11 12.23 -13.41
C TYR A 149 2.73 11.71 -12.12
N VAL A 150 2.06 11.98 -10.99
CA VAL A 150 2.22 11.26 -9.73
C VAL A 150 0.82 11.07 -9.15
N SER A 151 0.50 9.83 -8.77
CA SER A 151 -0.83 9.51 -8.24
C SER A 151 -1.17 10.36 -7.00
N PRO A 152 -2.41 10.85 -6.89
CA PRO A 152 -2.92 11.44 -5.65
C PRO A 152 -2.71 10.53 -4.43
N ARG A 153 -2.77 9.20 -4.59
CA ARG A 153 -2.53 8.24 -3.51
C ARG A 153 -1.11 8.36 -2.95
N SER A 154 -0.11 8.55 -3.81
CA SER A 154 1.29 8.72 -3.39
C SER A 154 1.48 10.02 -2.61
N TRP A 155 0.93 11.13 -3.11
CA TRP A 155 0.97 12.42 -2.40
C TRP A 155 0.28 12.36 -1.04
N LEU A 156 -0.94 11.80 -0.99
CA LEU A 156 -1.71 11.72 0.25
C LEU A 156 -1.05 10.78 1.26
N ALA A 157 -0.63 9.58 0.84
CA ALA A 157 -0.01 8.62 1.76
C ALA A 157 1.31 9.17 2.35
N THR A 158 2.21 9.69 1.49
CA THR A 158 3.51 10.19 1.95
C THR A 158 3.38 11.41 2.87
N SER A 159 2.49 12.36 2.55
CA SER A 159 2.25 13.53 3.40
C SER A 159 1.68 13.15 4.77
N HIS A 160 0.67 12.28 4.82
CA HIS A 160 0.06 11.86 6.09
C HIS A 160 0.99 10.99 6.93
N PHE A 161 1.86 10.19 6.31
CA PHE A 161 2.91 9.46 7.02
C PHE A 161 3.88 10.41 7.73
N VAL A 162 4.40 11.41 7.01
CA VAL A 162 5.34 12.39 7.57
C VAL A 162 4.69 13.19 8.70
N LEU A 163 3.44 13.64 8.51
CA LEU A 163 2.67 14.34 9.54
C LEU A 163 2.44 13.44 10.78
N GLY A 164 2.00 12.20 10.57
CA GLY A 164 1.77 11.23 11.65
C GLY A 164 3.03 10.95 12.47
N PHE A 165 4.18 10.82 11.79
CA PHE A 165 5.48 10.64 12.44
C PHE A 165 5.88 11.84 13.30
N PHE A 166 5.83 13.06 12.77
CA PHE A 166 6.23 14.23 13.57
C PHE A 166 5.26 14.54 14.72
N LEU A 167 3.97 14.23 14.56
CA LEU A 167 3.00 14.30 15.66
C LEU A 167 3.33 13.27 16.76
N PHE A 168 3.84 12.08 16.41
CA PHE A 168 4.33 11.11 17.38
C PHE A 168 5.56 11.62 18.14
N VAL A 169 6.53 12.20 17.42
CA VAL A 169 7.71 12.81 18.06
C VAL A 169 7.28 13.93 19.02
N GLY A 170 6.33 14.78 18.60
CA GLY A 170 5.72 15.80 19.46
C GLY A 170 5.02 15.20 20.69
N HIS A 171 4.31 14.09 20.53
CA HIS A 171 3.68 13.37 21.63
C HIS A 171 4.72 12.95 22.68
N LEU A 172 5.80 12.27 22.27
CA LEU A 172 6.88 11.82 23.16
C LEU A 172 7.52 12.99 23.90
N TRP A 173 7.90 14.04 23.16
CA TRP A 173 8.50 15.24 23.72
C TRP A 173 7.62 15.88 24.80
N HIS A 174 6.35 16.14 24.47
CA HIS A 174 5.43 16.82 25.39
C HIS A 174 4.95 15.92 26.53
N ALA A 175 4.83 14.60 26.32
CA ALA A 175 4.50 13.64 27.38
C ALA A 175 5.61 13.59 28.43
N GLY A 176 6.86 13.41 27.98
CA GLY A 176 8.03 13.38 28.84
C GLY A 176 8.17 14.68 29.63
N ARG A 177 8.12 15.83 28.96
CA ARG A 177 8.20 17.14 29.61
C ARG A 177 7.05 17.37 30.60
N ALA A 178 5.82 16.99 30.26
CA ALA A 178 4.67 17.17 31.15
C ALA A 178 4.83 16.34 32.44
N ARG A 179 5.31 15.09 32.33
CA ARG A 179 5.56 14.24 33.50
C ARG A 179 6.71 14.78 34.36
N ALA A 180 7.82 15.17 33.74
CA ALA A 180 8.95 15.76 34.46
C ALA A 180 8.56 17.06 35.18
N ALA A 181 7.75 17.91 34.54
CA ALA A 181 7.29 19.17 35.12
C ALA A 181 6.30 18.94 36.27
N ALA A 182 5.39 17.96 36.14
CA ALA A 182 4.48 17.60 37.23
C ALA A 182 5.22 17.05 38.45
N ALA A 183 6.36 16.37 38.23
CA ALA A 183 7.23 15.86 39.29
C ALA A 183 8.32 16.86 39.75
N GLY A 184 8.42 18.04 39.12
CA GLY A 184 9.27 19.15 39.56
C GLY A 184 10.75 19.08 39.20
N PHE A 185 11.17 18.23 38.26
CA PHE A 185 12.58 18.07 37.87
C PHE A 185 12.87 18.38 36.40
N GLU A 186 11.95 19.04 35.69
CA GLU A 186 12.10 19.34 34.26
C GLU A 186 13.22 20.33 33.93
N LYS A 187 13.70 21.07 34.94
CA LYS A 187 14.77 22.07 34.81
C LYS A 187 16.16 21.53 35.18
N GLY A 188 16.25 20.27 35.58
CA GLY A 188 17.49 19.64 36.03
C GLY A 188 17.32 18.93 37.38
N ILE A 189 18.39 18.27 37.80
CA ILE A 189 18.48 17.55 39.07
C ILE A 189 18.90 18.55 40.16
N ASP A 190 18.24 18.48 41.32
CA ASP A 190 18.67 19.22 42.51
C ASP A 190 20.02 18.68 42.99
N ARG A 191 21.02 19.57 43.12
CA ARG A 191 22.38 19.19 43.51
C ARG A 191 22.46 18.74 44.96
N ASP A 192 21.53 19.17 45.81
CA ASP A 192 21.50 18.80 47.22
C ASP A 192 20.71 17.51 47.47
N PHE A 193 19.88 17.08 46.51
CA PHE A 193 18.98 15.93 46.64
C PHE A 193 18.97 15.05 45.37
N GLU A 194 20.14 14.61 44.91
CA GLU A 194 20.28 13.71 43.75
C GLU A 194 19.73 12.30 44.08
N PRO A 195 18.63 11.83 43.44
CA PRO A 195 17.96 10.59 43.85
C PRO A 195 18.82 9.33 43.75
N VAL A 196 19.72 9.28 42.76
CA VAL A 196 20.58 8.12 42.51
C VAL A 196 21.55 7.88 43.67
N LEU A 197 21.97 8.92 44.39
CA LEU A 197 22.86 8.80 45.55
C LEU A 197 22.21 8.14 46.77
N SER A 198 20.87 8.11 46.83
CA SER A 198 20.12 7.46 47.91
C SER A 198 19.72 6.01 47.57
N MET A 199 19.98 5.55 46.34
CA MET A 199 19.69 4.18 45.92
C MET A 199 20.82 3.23 46.33
N THR A 200 20.47 1.97 46.59
CA THR A 200 21.46 0.91 46.81
C THR A 200 22.28 0.70 45.53
N PRO A 201 23.61 0.53 45.62
CA PRO A 201 24.43 0.13 44.49
C PRO A 201 23.90 -1.15 43.84
N LEU A 202 24.07 -1.26 42.51
CA LEU A 202 23.57 -2.42 41.77
C LEU A 202 24.44 -3.68 41.93
N ASN A 203 25.59 -3.57 42.59
CA ASN A 203 26.57 -4.64 42.82
C ASN A 203 26.67 -5.03 44.29
#